data_AF-A0A7W1GPI8-F1
#
_entry.id   AF-A0A7W1GPI8-F1
#
_cell.length_a   1.000
_cell.length_b   1.000
_cell.length_c   1.000
_cell.angle_alpha   90.00
_cell.angle_beta   90.00
_cell.angle_gamma   90.00
#
_symmetry.space_group_name_H-M   'P 1'
#
loop_
_entity.id
_entity.type
_entity.pdbx_description
1 polymer ?
#
loop_
_entity_poly.entity_id
_entity_poly.type
_entity_poly.pdbx_seq_one_letter_code
_entity_poly.pdbx_strand_id
1 'polypeptide(L)'
;HACAPVSEFSEQWPDGVPVQVHGMDADPFFAEEEGDLDAARELVASTDQAELFLYPGNEHLFADSSLPSYEPTAAHLLMDRVLRFLGKV
;
A
#
# COMPACT_ATOMS: atom_id res chain seq x y z
N HIS A 1 -4.59 5.54 -6.89
CA HIS A 1 -4.43 4.63 -5.74
C HIS A 1 -4.50 5.49 -4.50
N ALA A 2 -5.15 5.06 -3.42
CA ALA A 2 -5.30 5.88 -2.21
C ALA A 2 -5.40 5.03 -0.94
N CYS A 3 -5.12 5.63 0.22
CA CYS A 3 -5.36 5.04 1.54
C CYS A 3 -5.93 6.11 2.47
N ALA A 4 -7.13 5.85 2.99
CA ALA A 4 -7.79 6.77 3.93
C ALA A 4 -7.71 6.23 5.36
N PRO A 5 -7.79 7.11 6.38
CA PRO A 5 -7.88 6.67 7.77
C PRO A 5 -9.06 5.72 7.99
N VAL A 6 -8.86 4.69 8.81
CA VAL A 6 -9.91 3.72 9.14
C VAL A 6 -11.17 4.40 9.68
N SER A 7 -10.97 5.44 10.50
CA SER A 7 -12.01 6.25 11.13
C SER A 7 -12.97 6.93 10.16
N GLU A 8 -12.59 7.10 8.88
CA GLU A 8 -13.48 7.63 7.85
C GLU A 8 -14.67 6.69 7.58
N PHE A 9 -14.47 5.38 7.76
CA PHE A 9 -15.47 4.36 7.40
C PHE A 9 -15.94 3.53 8.59
N SER A 10 -15.15 3.42 9.66
CA SER A 10 -15.44 2.58 10.82
C SER A 10 -14.57 2.94 12.02
N GLU A 11 -14.95 2.52 13.22
CA GLU A 11 -14.14 2.75 14.43
C GLU A 11 -12.83 1.94 14.44
N GLN A 12 -12.78 0.79 13.76
CA GLN A 12 -11.64 -0.13 13.75
C GLN A 12 -11.59 -0.97 12.48
N TRP A 13 -10.40 -1.46 12.14
CA TRP A 13 -10.25 -2.41 11.04
C TRP A 13 -10.96 -3.74 11.39
N PRO A 14 -11.62 -4.41 10.44
CA PRO A 14 -12.35 -5.65 10.73
C PRO A 14 -11.44 -6.79 11.22
N ASP A 15 -11.91 -7.50 12.25
CA ASP A 15 -11.22 -8.68 12.77
C ASP A 15 -11.16 -9.80 11.72
N GLY A 16 -9.98 -10.39 11.56
CA GLY A 16 -9.77 -11.55 10.69
C GLY A 16 -9.66 -11.18 9.21
N VAL A 17 -9.59 -9.89 8.87
CA VAL A 17 -9.40 -9.39 7.52
C VAL A 17 -7.99 -8.83 7.37
N PRO A 18 -7.03 -9.64 6.89
CA PRO A 18 -5.69 -9.14 6.66
C PRO A 18 -5.64 -8.15 5.49
N VAL A 19 -4.67 -7.22 5.49
CA VAL A 19 -4.53 -6.18 4.46
C VAL A 19 -3.06 -5.85 4.20
N GLN A 20 -2.74 -5.54 2.94
CA GLN A 20 -1.43 -5.02 2.55
C GLN A 20 -1.59 -3.68 1.81
N VAL A 21 -0.78 -2.69 2.19
CA VAL A 21 -0.65 -1.42 1.48
C VAL A 21 0.70 -1.38 0.75
N HIS A 22 0.69 -0.94 -0.50
CA HIS A 22 1.86 -0.87 -1.37
C HIS A 22 1.95 0.51 -2.02
N GLY A 23 3.10 1.18 -1.85
CA GLY A 23 3.35 2.50 -2.45
C GLY A 23 4.85 2.77 -2.59
N MET A 24 5.24 3.76 -3.39
CA MET A 24 6.64 4.17 -3.46
C MET A 24 6.99 5.19 -2.38
N ASP A 25 8.24 5.19 -1.93
CA ASP A 25 8.71 6.00 -0.80
C ASP A 25 8.90 7.49 -1.10
N ALA A 26 8.92 7.87 -2.37
CA ALA A 26 8.98 9.26 -2.84
C ALA A 26 7.86 9.60 -3.85
N ASP A 27 6.76 8.83 -3.88
CA ASP A 27 5.60 9.13 -4.72
C ASP A 27 4.92 10.42 -4.22
N PRO A 28 4.80 11.47 -5.06
CA PRO A 28 4.27 12.77 -4.65
C PRO A 28 2.79 12.74 -4.24
N PHE A 29 2.04 11.71 -4.65
CA PHE A 29 0.63 11.57 -4.25
C PHE A 29 0.46 10.75 -2.96
N PHE A 30 1.45 9.94 -2.61
CA PHE A 30 1.38 9.00 -1.49
C PHE A 30 2.25 9.44 -0.31
N ALA A 31 3.49 9.86 -0.56
CA ALA A 31 4.53 10.06 0.46
C ALA A 31 4.79 11.53 0.83
N GLU A 32 4.28 12.50 0.07
CA GLU A 32 4.35 13.92 0.44
C GLU A 32 3.37 14.28 1.58
N GLU A 33 3.54 15.47 2.14
CA GLU A 33 2.60 16.01 3.14
C GLU A 33 1.18 16.02 2.57
N GLU A 34 0.20 15.60 3.37
CA GLU A 34 -1.20 15.37 2.96
C GLU A 34 -1.43 14.18 1.99
N GLY A 35 -0.38 13.40 1.68
CA GLY A 35 -0.50 12.12 0.98
C GLY A 35 -1.05 10.99 1.87
N ASP A 36 -1.26 9.82 1.26
CA ASP A 36 -1.91 8.69 1.94
C ASP A 36 -0.99 7.88 2.89
N LEU A 37 0.32 8.16 2.92
CA LEU A 37 1.29 7.39 3.70
C LEU A 37 1.02 7.42 5.20
N ASP A 38 0.58 8.56 5.73
CA ASP A 38 0.26 8.68 7.15
C ASP A 38 -0.94 7.81 7.53
N ALA A 39 -2.00 7.81 6.71
CA ALA A 39 -3.15 6.93 6.89
C ALA A 39 -2.75 5.45 6.82
N ALA A 40 -1.84 5.08 5.90
CA ALA A 40 -1.33 3.72 5.80
C ALA A 40 -0.52 3.30 7.04
N ARG A 41 0.27 4.23 7.62
CA ARG A 41 1.02 3.99 8.86
C ARG A 41 0.10 3.84 10.07
N GLU A 42 -0.95 4.67 10.15
CA GLU A 42 -1.97 4.56 11.20
C GLU A 42 -2.71 3.22 11.13
N LEU A 43 -3.08 2.77 9.93
CA LEU A 43 -3.70 1.45 9.73
C LEU A 43 -2.80 0.32 10.26
N VAL A 44 -1.51 0.31 9.88
CA VAL A 44 -0.55 -0.71 10.36
C VAL A 44 -0.32 -0.63 11.87
N ALA A 45 -0.42 0.55 12.47
CA ALA A 45 -0.34 0.70 13.93
C ALA A 45 -1.61 0.22 14.66
N SER A 46 -2.75 0.16 13.98
CA SER A 46 -4.05 -0.16 14.58
C SER A 46 -4.36 -1.65 14.71
N THR A 47 -3.70 -2.52 13.92
CA THR A 47 -3.97 -3.96 13.90
C THR A 47 -2.71 -4.76 13.51
N ASP A 48 -2.59 -5.98 14.02
CA ASP A 48 -1.52 -6.92 13.65
C ASP A 48 -1.75 -7.61 12.29
N GLN A 49 -2.88 -7.32 11.64
CA GLN A 49 -3.28 -7.92 10.36
C GLN A 49 -2.96 -7.03 9.16
N ALA A 50 -2.34 -5.87 9.39
CA ALA A 50 -1.97 -4.91 8.35
C ALA A 50 -0.46 -4.87 8.12
N GLU A 51 -0.05 -4.83 6.85
CA GLU A 51 1.34 -4.65 6.44
C GLU A 51 1.46 -3.46 5.47
N LEU A 52 2.54 -2.68 5.59
CA LEU A 52 2.89 -1.61 4.66
C LEU A 52 4.24 -1.92 4.00
N PHE A 53 4.26 -1.90 2.67
CA PHE A 53 5.46 -2.09 1.86
C PHE A 53 5.77 -0.84 1.05
N LEU A 54 6.93 -0.25 1.31
CA LEU A 54 7.48 0.86 0.53
C LEU A 54 8.51 0.35 -0.47
N TYR A 55 8.45 0.89 -1.69
CA TYR A 55 9.40 0.61 -2.76
C TYR A 55 10.19 1.89 -3.08
N PRO A 56 11.51 1.80 -3.32
CA PRO A 56 12.27 2.96 -3.77
C PRO A 56 11.73 3.51 -5.10
N GLY A 57 11.38 4.79 -5.14
CA GLY A 57 10.93 5.48 -6.37
C GLY A 57 9.91 6.57 -6.12
N ASN A 58 9.48 7.25 -7.18
CA ASN A 58 8.55 8.38 -7.13
C ASN A 58 7.33 8.24 -8.04
N GLU A 59 7.05 7.04 -8.54
CA GLU A 59 5.96 6.77 -9.49
C GLU A 59 4.71 6.24 -8.77
N HIS A 60 3.56 6.84 -9.05
CA HIS A 60 2.29 6.48 -8.40
C HIS A 60 1.68 5.18 -8.93
N LEU A 61 1.73 4.97 -10.24
CA LEU A 61 1.12 3.82 -10.94
C LEU A 61 2.17 2.83 -11.40
N PHE A 62 3.13 2.52 -10.53
CA PHE A 62 4.32 1.75 -10.89
C PHE A 62 4.07 0.29 -11.27
N ALA A 63 2.91 -0.26 -10.89
CA ALA A 63 2.55 -1.65 -11.18
C ALA A 63 1.84 -1.83 -12.52
N ASP A 64 1.41 -0.75 -13.19
CA ASP A 64 0.67 -0.81 -14.44
C ASP A 64 1.63 -0.85 -15.65
N SER A 65 1.80 -2.03 -16.24
CA SER A 65 2.70 -2.25 -17.39
C SER A 65 2.30 -1.53 -18.69
N SER A 66 1.14 -0.87 -18.71
CA SER A 66 0.70 -0.08 -19.87
C SER A 66 1.14 1.39 -19.81
N LEU A 67 1.69 1.84 -18.68
CA LEU A 67 2.06 3.24 -18.45
C LEU A 67 3.57 3.48 -18.48
N PRO A 68 4.03 4.70 -18.82
CA PRO A 68 5.44 5.08 -18.70
C PRO A 68 5.99 5.01 -17.27
N SER A 69 5.12 5.13 -16.27
CA SER A 69 5.45 5.05 -14.84
C SER A 69 5.76 3.63 -14.36
N TYR A 70 5.63 2.61 -15.24
CA TYR A 70 5.84 1.21 -14.89
C TYR A 70 7.28 0.93 -14.44
N GLU A 71 7.43 0.46 -13.20
CA GLU A 71 8.72 0.04 -12.65
C GLU A 71 8.74 -1.48 -12.48
N PRO A 72 9.34 -2.24 -13.42
CA PRO A 72 9.22 -3.70 -13.48
C PRO A 72 9.74 -4.40 -12.23
N THR A 73 10.84 -3.90 -11.65
CA THR A 73 11.43 -4.50 -10.44
C THR A 73 10.48 -4.37 -9.24
N ALA A 74 9.92 -3.17 -9.01
CA ALA A 74 8.98 -2.94 -7.92
C ALA A 74 7.65 -3.68 -8.17
N ALA A 75 7.15 -3.66 -9.41
CA ALA A 75 5.92 -4.35 -9.80
C ALA A 75 6.01 -5.87 -9.60
N HIS A 76 7.11 -6.51 -10.00
CA HIS A 76 7.31 -7.95 -9.77
C HIS A 76 7.36 -8.28 -8.27
N LEU A 77 8.07 -7.47 -7.47
CA LEU A 77 8.14 -7.69 -6.03
C LEU A 77 6.77 -7.50 -5.34
N LEU A 78 5.97 -6.52 -5.79
CA LEU A 78 4.58 -6.36 -5.37
C LEU A 78 3.78 -7.62 -5.69
N MET A 79 3.84 -8.11 -6.93
CA MET A 79 3.09 -9.29 -7.34
C MET A 79 3.46 -10.53 -6.54
N ASP A 80 4.76 -10.75 -6.25
CA ASP A 80 5.22 -11.86 -5.41
C ASP A 80 4.69 -11.76 -3.96
N ARG A 81 4.53 -10.55 -3.43
CA ARG A 81 3.93 -10.34 -2.09
C ARG A 81 2.43 -10.61 -2.12
N VAL A 82 1.71 -10.07 -3.10
CA VAL A 82 0.27 -10.28 -3.26
C VAL A 82 -0.06 -11.76 -3.44
N LEU A 83 0.66 -12.48 -4.29
CA LEU A 83 0.43 -13.92 -4.50
C LEU A 83 0.68 -14.74 -3.22
N ARG A 84 1.73 -14.42 -2.46
CA ARG A 84 2.00 -15.07 -1.16
C ARG A 84 0.98 -14.70 -0.10
N PHE A 85 0.47 -13.48 -0.13
CA PHE A 85 -0.57 -13.00 0.76
C PHE A 85 -1.87 -13.75 0.51
N LEU A 86 -2.33 -13.80 -0.74
CA LEU A 86 -3.54 -14.52 -1.14
C LEU A 86 -3.45 -16.03 -0.92
N GLY A 87 -2.25 -16.62 -1.00
CA GLY A 87 -2.05 -18.04 -0.69
C GLY A 87 -2.16 -18.41 0.79
N LYS A 88 -2.21 -17.43 1.70
CA LYS A 88 -2.36 -17.62 3.15
C LYS A 88 -3.79 -17.37 3.64
N VAL A 89 -4.63 -16.73 2.82
CA VAL A 89 -6.04 -16.45 3.09
C VAL A 89 -6.87 -17.64 2.66
#